data_AF-A0A256WCC1-F1
#
_entry.id   AF-A0A256WCC1-F1
#
_cell.length_a   1.000
_cell.length_b   1.000
_cell.length_c   1.000
_cell.angle_alpha   90.00
_cell.angle_beta   90.00
_cell.angle_gamma   90.00
#
_symmetry.space_group_name_H-M   'P 1'
#
loop_
_entity.id
_entity.type
_entity.pdbx_description
1 polymer ?
#
loop_
_entity_poly.entity_id
_entity_poly.type
_entity_poly.pdbx_seq_one_letter_code
_entity_poly.pdbx_strand_id
1 'polypeptide(L)'
;MVNSANTPTVHGTAVAGCVGAETNNGIGISSIGYDCSLLGYNLNPEYPEWISSMLKLSLSGAKIVNASFAICLYSESVQKVMYLIRDNGTLIIAGAGNGGSPPGCTPNCYRYPASYDGVISVSSVCQNDSHEGPGGLIHTHNDKVDVCAPGYDVISTTFDNQYRPIYYYVTGTSFATPIVAGLAGLVFSIIPDAPPALVEGIIELTCDNIDNINPNYAGLLGNGRINAYEAVSTAWDISTTSTQPIIISNGQNITLEGADGIKIINDYIKVCTGGTLTVKSKLFFKENAKIIVEPGGLLIIDGGLLTTYNNSFLWEGIELWGDVNQSQLTPETQAKIELKNSARIEYAKIAVGTFRKYNEFLSIASGGIIMADTAIFYNNKVSIDMWPYENHHPISGEIFSNLSYFKNVRFNKTEYFFETFTNDVFVKLTGVRGIDFKGCEFENIFSVNAYTETWTSELGIGIYSVNSSFKVDYLCLTQQSPCDDYKPSMFNALYYGIYAINSLTDKTFSVLNTKFGVHRNYNGFPNSEGVLKGIYASGFDNVNLSNNEINLPLTYTTESYGIFLIIAQTIALAITIFP
;
A
#
# COMPACT_ATOMS: atom_id res chain seq x y z
N MET A 1 -8.67 24.62 0.06
CA MET A 1 -9.57 24.99 -1.07
C MET A 1 -11.01 24.95 -0.61
N VAL A 2 -11.84 25.84 -1.14
CA VAL A 2 -13.28 25.90 -0.86
C VAL A 2 -14.06 26.14 -2.15
N ASN A 3 -15.35 25.78 -2.16
CA ASN A 3 -16.22 25.95 -3.32
C ASN A 3 -16.80 27.38 -3.36
N SER A 4 -16.37 28.22 -4.33
CA SER A 4 -17.11 29.37 -4.84
C SER A 4 -16.41 30.08 -6.02
N ALA A 5 -17.13 30.99 -6.68
CA ALA A 5 -16.57 31.86 -7.71
C ALA A 5 -15.98 33.16 -7.11
N ASN A 6 -14.67 33.39 -7.35
CA ASN A 6 -13.98 34.69 -7.41
C ASN A 6 -14.12 35.74 -6.28
N THR A 7 -14.53 35.35 -5.07
CA THR A 7 -14.50 36.22 -3.86
C THR A 7 -14.07 35.42 -2.63
N PRO A 8 -13.41 36.03 -1.61
CA PRO A 8 -13.32 35.42 -0.30
C PRO A 8 -14.72 35.00 0.13
N THR A 9 -14.90 33.76 0.58
CA THR A 9 -16.19 33.31 1.09
C THR A 9 -16.20 33.33 2.60
N VAL A 10 -17.39 33.51 3.15
CA VAL A 10 -17.67 33.28 4.57
C VAL A 10 -17.16 31.89 4.99
N HIS A 11 -17.38 30.88 4.15
CA HIS A 11 -16.90 29.51 4.36
C HIS A 11 -15.37 29.39 4.29
N GLY A 12 -14.73 29.92 3.24
CA GLY A 12 -13.27 29.89 3.07
C GLY A 12 -12.51 30.58 4.18
N THR A 13 -13.02 31.71 4.64
CA THR A 13 -12.44 32.45 5.77
C THR A 13 -12.57 31.64 7.05
N ALA A 14 -13.73 31.00 7.28
CA ALA A 14 -13.92 30.12 8.44
C ALA A 14 -13.05 28.86 8.38
N VAL A 15 -12.82 28.29 7.20
CA VAL A 15 -11.85 27.19 7.03
C VAL A 15 -10.43 27.67 7.35
N ALA A 16 -10.03 28.85 6.87
CA ALA A 16 -8.73 29.44 7.15
C ALA A 16 -8.52 29.74 8.64
N GLY A 17 -9.55 30.25 9.33
CA GLY A 17 -9.52 30.48 10.77
C GLY A 17 -9.30 29.21 11.58
N CYS A 18 -9.90 28.08 11.17
CA CYS A 18 -9.72 26.81 11.86
C CYS A 18 -8.30 26.23 11.73
N VAL A 19 -7.56 26.54 10.65
CA VAL A 19 -6.20 26.01 10.42
C VAL A 19 -5.09 26.95 10.91
N GLY A 20 -5.24 28.26 10.76
CA GLY A 20 -4.12 29.20 10.94
C GLY A 20 -4.52 30.59 11.38
N ALA A 21 -5.55 30.72 12.24
CA ALA A 21 -5.76 31.99 12.95
C ALA A 21 -4.52 32.36 13.78
N GLU A 22 -4.08 33.62 13.66
CA GLU A 22 -2.96 34.15 14.45
C GLU A 22 -3.20 33.93 15.94
N THR A 23 -2.24 33.30 16.61
CA THR A 23 -2.32 32.95 18.03
C THR A 23 -1.41 33.86 18.86
N ASN A 24 -1.73 34.06 20.15
CA ASN A 24 -1.00 34.91 21.10
C ASN A 24 -0.99 36.41 20.78
N ASN A 25 -1.92 36.91 19.96
CA ASN A 25 -2.06 38.35 19.66
C ASN A 25 -3.08 39.06 20.58
N GLY A 26 -3.74 38.34 21.50
CA GLY A 26 -4.71 38.89 22.45
C GLY A 26 -6.09 39.19 21.87
N ILE A 27 -6.41 38.74 20.65
CA ILE A 27 -7.67 39.03 19.94
C ILE A 27 -8.29 37.74 19.42
N GLY A 28 -9.59 37.53 19.67
CA GLY A 28 -10.35 36.50 18.98
C GLY A 28 -10.07 35.06 19.42
N ILE A 29 -9.55 34.26 18.49
CA ILE A 29 -9.35 32.81 18.63
C ILE A 29 -7.89 32.44 18.39
N SER A 30 -7.49 31.26 18.88
CA SER A 30 -6.26 30.58 18.49
C SER A 30 -6.56 29.43 17.54
N SER A 31 -5.55 29.02 16.77
CA SER A 31 -5.64 27.84 15.91
C SER A 31 -4.44 26.91 16.12
N ILE A 32 -4.63 25.62 15.86
CA ILE A 32 -3.61 24.60 16.03
C ILE A 32 -2.42 24.79 15.07
N GLY A 33 -2.65 25.24 13.84
CA GLY A 33 -1.59 25.55 12.87
C GLY A 33 -1.16 27.02 12.90
N TYR A 34 -1.01 27.61 14.09
CA TYR A 34 -0.83 29.06 14.32
C TYR A 34 0.28 29.77 13.52
N ASP A 35 1.24 29.04 12.96
CA ASP A 35 2.35 29.57 12.15
C ASP A 35 2.35 29.02 10.71
N CYS A 36 1.24 28.42 10.27
CA CYS A 36 1.08 27.93 8.91
C CYS A 36 0.85 29.08 7.93
N SER A 37 1.64 29.11 6.85
CA SER A 37 1.35 29.98 5.70
C SER A 37 0.19 29.42 4.88
N LEU A 38 -0.82 30.25 4.60
CA LEU A 38 -2.04 29.82 3.92
C LEU A 38 -2.06 30.28 2.45
N LEU A 39 -2.34 29.34 1.54
CA LEU A 39 -2.65 29.61 0.15
C LEU A 39 -4.13 29.30 -0.12
N GLY A 40 -4.90 30.33 -0.46
CA GLY A 40 -6.31 30.20 -0.81
C GLY A 40 -6.49 29.87 -2.30
N TYR A 41 -7.20 28.79 -2.60
CA TYR A 41 -7.68 28.50 -3.96
C TYR A 41 -9.19 28.28 -3.93
N ASN A 42 -9.88 28.97 -4.81
CA ASN A 42 -11.33 28.95 -4.91
C ASN A 42 -11.75 28.10 -6.10
N LEU A 43 -12.60 27.11 -5.88
CA LEU A 43 -12.98 26.14 -6.89
C LEU A 43 -14.29 26.57 -7.56
N ASN A 44 -14.29 26.56 -8.90
CA ASN A 44 -15.52 26.64 -9.67
C ASN A 44 -16.24 25.27 -9.62
N PRO A 45 -17.47 25.18 -9.10
CA PRO A 45 -18.18 23.91 -8.93
C PRO A 45 -18.56 23.19 -10.23
N GLU A 46 -18.51 23.87 -11.39
CA GLU A 46 -18.99 23.32 -12.65
C GLU A 46 -17.94 22.49 -13.42
N TYR A 47 -16.67 22.52 -13.03
CA TYR A 47 -15.59 21.83 -13.76
C TYR A 47 -14.67 21.00 -12.85
N PRO A 48 -14.02 19.94 -13.38
CA PRO A 48 -13.01 19.14 -12.67
C PRO A 48 -11.69 19.91 -12.41
N GLU A 49 -11.71 21.25 -12.36
CA GLU A 49 -10.56 22.11 -12.07
C GLU A 49 -9.93 21.84 -10.71
N TRP A 50 -10.67 21.25 -9.77
CA TRP A 50 -10.14 20.93 -8.45
C TRP A 50 -8.96 19.95 -8.51
N ILE A 51 -8.96 19.01 -9.46
CA ILE A 51 -7.88 18.03 -9.63
C ILE A 51 -6.59 18.73 -10.05
N SER A 52 -6.66 19.55 -11.10
CA SER A 52 -5.50 20.30 -11.60
C SER A 52 -5.02 21.34 -10.60
N SER A 53 -5.92 21.92 -9.80
CA SER A 53 -5.60 22.87 -8.74
C SER A 53 -4.83 22.21 -7.59
N MET A 54 -5.26 21.02 -7.15
CA MET A 54 -4.53 20.24 -6.13
C MET A 54 -3.13 19.89 -6.60
N LEU A 55 -3.00 19.40 -7.84
CA LEU A 55 -1.70 19.09 -8.43
C LEU A 55 -0.82 20.33 -8.55
N LYS A 56 -1.37 21.47 -8.98
CA LYS A 56 -0.63 22.72 -9.08
C LYS A 56 -0.14 23.22 -7.71
N LEU A 57 -0.96 23.12 -6.65
CA LEU A 57 -0.55 23.49 -5.29
C LEU A 57 0.60 22.60 -4.80
N SER A 58 0.49 21.29 -5.03
CA SER A 58 1.55 20.32 -4.75
C SER A 58 2.86 20.69 -5.44
N LEU A 59 2.83 20.88 -6.77
CA LEU A 59 4.01 21.26 -7.56
C LEU A 59 4.57 22.64 -7.20
N SER A 60 3.76 23.51 -6.59
CA SER A 60 4.21 24.82 -6.07
C SER A 60 4.85 24.71 -4.69
N GLY A 61 5.01 23.51 -4.14
CA GLY A 61 5.67 23.26 -2.85
C GLY A 61 4.75 23.27 -1.63
N ALA A 62 3.43 23.22 -1.81
CA ALA A 62 2.51 23.09 -0.69
C ALA A 62 2.72 21.74 0.02
N LYS A 63 3.04 21.76 1.32
CA LYS A 63 3.20 20.52 2.12
C LYS A 63 1.86 19.85 2.42
N ILE A 64 0.78 20.63 2.50
CA ILE A 64 -0.56 20.15 2.85
C ILE A 64 -1.60 20.77 1.93
N VAL A 65 -2.53 19.95 1.46
CA VAL A 65 -3.74 20.37 0.74
C VAL A 65 -4.98 20.00 1.56
N ASN A 66 -5.65 21.02 2.11
CA ASN A 66 -6.96 20.87 2.74
C ASN A 66 -8.10 21.01 1.71
N ALA A 67 -8.91 19.97 1.57
CA ALA A 67 -10.08 19.90 0.68
C ALA A 67 -11.39 19.84 1.48
N SER A 68 -12.00 21.01 1.72
CA SER A 68 -13.30 21.14 2.39
C SER A 68 -14.46 21.16 1.38
N PHE A 69 -14.51 20.16 0.50
CA PHE A 69 -15.58 19.92 -0.47
C PHE A 69 -15.73 18.41 -0.72
N ALA A 70 -16.84 18.00 -1.31
CA ALA A 70 -17.11 16.59 -1.61
C ALA A 70 -17.86 16.45 -2.94
N ILE A 71 -17.50 15.42 -3.70
CA ILE A 71 -18.25 14.87 -4.83
C ILE A 71 -18.57 13.40 -4.57
N CYS A 72 -19.38 12.77 -5.43
CA CYS A 72 -19.92 11.42 -5.19
C CYS A 72 -19.38 10.32 -6.11
N LEU A 73 -18.61 10.69 -7.13
CA LEU A 73 -18.13 9.75 -8.14
C LEU A 73 -16.65 9.47 -7.95
N TYR A 74 -16.34 8.18 -7.81
CA TYR A 74 -14.98 7.67 -7.89
C TYR A 74 -14.48 7.80 -9.34
N SER A 75 -13.21 8.15 -9.49
CA SER A 75 -12.49 8.07 -10.76
C SER A 75 -11.10 7.52 -10.52
N GLU A 76 -10.78 6.44 -11.22
CA GLU A 76 -9.46 5.82 -11.14
C GLU A 76 -8.34 6.78 -11.61
N SER A 77 -8.62 7.60 -12.63
CA SER A 77 -7.69 8.64 -13.07
C SER A 77 -7.40 9.67 -11.97
N VAL A 78 -8.39 9.98 -11.13
CA VAL A 78 -8.24 10.94 -10.04
C VAL A 78 -7.50 10.32 -8.85
N GLN A 79 -7.73 9.03 -8.56
CA GLN A 79 -6.94 8.28 -7.58
C GLN A 79 -5.44 8.38 -7.88
N LYS A 80 -5.06 8.31 -9.16
CA LYS A 80 -3.66 8.46 -9.59
C LYS A 80 -3.10 9.85 -9.38
N VAL A 81 -3.92 10.89 -9.59
CA VAL A 81 -3.51 12.25 -9.24
C VAL A 81 -3.32 12.40 -7.73
N MET A 82 -4.11 11.72 -6.89
CA MET A 82 -3.88 11.72 -5.44
C MET A 82 -2.53 11.09 -5.10
N TYR A 83 -2.17 9.97 -5.73
CA TYR A 83 -0.84 9.37 -5.59
C TYR A 83 0.27 10.30 -6.07
N LEU A 84 0.12 10.95 -7.22
CA LEU A 84 1.11 11.90 -7.74
C LEU A 84 1.37 13.08 -6.80
N ILE A 85 0.30 13.65 -6.22
CA ILE A 85 0.40 14.73 -5.22
C ILE A 85 1.16 14.23 -3.99
N ARG A 86 0.82 13.02 -3.52
CA ARG A 86 1.45 12.40 -2.36
C ARG A 86 2.93 12.08 -2.59
N ASP A 87 3.27 11.55 -3.76
CA ASP A 87 4.64 11.23 -4.18
C ASP A 87 5.49 12.49 -4.33
N ASN A 88 4.89 13.62 -4.72
CA ASN A 88 5.52 14.94 -4.70
C ASN A 88 5.71 15.52 -3.28
N GLY A 89 5.39 14.75 -2.23
CA GLY A 89 5.60 15.13 -0.83
C GLY A 89 4.48 15.98 -0.23
N THR A 90 3.30 16.02 -0.85
CA THR A 90 2.15 16.80 -0.37
C THR A 90 1.12 15.89 0.29
N LEU A 91 0.79 16.17 1.56
CA LEU A 91 -0.28 15.48 2.27
C LEU A 91 -1.65 16.03 1.86
N ILE A 92 -2.62 15.14 1.60
CA ILE A 92 -3.98 15.52 1.23
C ILE A 92 -4.91 15.18 2.40
N ILE A 93 -5.73 16.15 2.81
CA ILE A 93 -6.67 16.00 3.92
C ILE A 93 -8.04 16.50 3.44
N ALA A 94 -9.08 15.69 3.54
CA ALA A 94 -10.39 16.00 3.00
C ALA A 94 -11.53 15.58 3.95
N GLY A 95 -12.62 16.34 3.92
CA GLY A 95 -13.77 16.07 4.78
C GLY A 95 -14.61 14.90 4.28
N ALA A 96 -14.97 13.97 5.17
CA ALA A 96 -15.82 12.81 4.86
C ALA A 96 -17.26 13.20 4.45
N GLY A 97 -17.68 14.43 4.75
CA GLY A 97 -18.97 14.99 4.37
C GLY A 97 -19.93 15.16 5.55
N ASN A 98 -20.99 15.93 5.35
CA ASN A 98 -21.91 16.34 6.42
C ASN A 98 -23.15 15.43 6.54
N GLY A 99 -23.00 14.14 6.24
CA GLY A 99 -24.08 13.15 6.33
C GLY A 99 -25.05 13.12 5.15
N GLY A 100 -26.11 12.32 5.31
CA GLY A 100 -27.12 12.04 4.29
C GLY A 100 -26.61 11.25 3.07
N SER A 101 -27.54 10.87 2.18
CA SER A 101 -27.25 10.25 0.88
C SER A 101 -27.78 11.15 -0.25
N PRO A 102 -27.05 12.20 -0.65
CA PRO A 102 -27.41 13.03 -1.78
C PRO A 102 -27.57 12.16 -3.03
N PRO A 103 -28.42 12.56 -3.99
CA PRO A 103 -28.59 11.84 -5.24
C PRO A 103 -27.23 11.64 -5.95
N GLY A 104 -26.94 10.40 -6.35
CA GLY A 104 -25.73 10.04 -7.10
C GLY A 104 -24.53 9.55 -6.26
N CYS A 105 -24.67 9.40 -4.94
CA CYS A 105 -23.63 8.87 -4.07
C CYS A 105 -23.84 7.37 -3.80
N THR A 106 -22.76 6.66 -3.52
CA THR A 106 -22.80 5.21 -3.26
C THR A 106 -23.65 4.91 -2.02
N PRO A 107 -24.19 3.68 -1.89
CA PRO A 107 -24.95 3.27 -0.70
C PRO A 107 -24.19 3.45 0.63
N ASN A 108 -22.85 3.40 0.58
CA ASN A 108 -21.95 3.58 1.74
C ASN A 108 -21.59 5.06 2.00
N CYS A 109 -22.21 6.00 1.28
CA CYS A 109 -22.00 7.45 1.41
C CYS A 109 -20.54 7.93 1.22
N TYR A 110 -19.73 7.21 0.44
CA TYR A 110 -18.36 7.63 0.12
C TYR A 110 -18.33 8.98 -0.60
N ARG A 111 -17.35 9.81 -0.22
CA ARG A 111 -17.17 11.17 -0.73
C ARG A 111 -15.76 11.33 -1.25
N TYR A 112 -15.62 11.96 -2.40
CA TYR A 112 -14.32 12.20 -3.00
C TYR A 112 -13.98 13.70 -2.93
N PRO A 113 -12.73 14.06 -2.59
CA PRO A 113 -11.55 13.19 -2.56
C PRO A 113 -11.33 12.38 -1.27
N ALA A 114 -12.12 12.58 -0.20
CA ALA A 114 -11.88 11.94 1.10
C ALA A 114 -11.77 10.40 1.06
N SER A 115 -12.52 9.71 0.21
CA SER A 115 -12.51 8.26 0.11
C SER A 115 -11.51 7.70 -0.92
N TYR A 116 -10.59 8.52 -1.46
CA TYR A 116 -9.46 8.02 -2.24
C TYR A 116 -8.35 7.51 -1.32
N ASP A 117 -7.65 6.46 -1.74
CA ASP A 117 -6.48 5.98 -1.03
C ASP A 117 -5.37 7.05 -1.05
N GLY A 118 -4.66 7.22 0.07
CA GLY A 118 -3.62 8.24 0.21
C GLY A 118 -4.13 9.64 0.57
N VAL A 119 -5.43 9.80 0.84
CA VAL A 119 -6.06 11.00 1.39
C VAL A 119 -6.50 10.73 2.82
N ILE A 120 -6.17 11.62 3.76
CA ILE A 120 -6.72 11.55 5.13
C ILE A 120 -8.17 12.03 5.09
N SER A 121 -9.09 11.10 5.33
CA SER A 121 -10.53 11.31 5.42
C SER A 121 -10.94 11.70 6.85
N VAL A 122 -11.52 12.89 6.97
CA VAL A 122 -11.82 13.50 8.27
C VAL A 122 -13.32 13.57 8.51
N SER A 123 -13.79 12.79 9.49
CA SER A 123 -15.12 13.00 10.09
C SER A 123 -15.03 13.97 11.27
N SER A 124 -16.12 14.14 12.02
CA SER A 124 -16.17 15.13 13.09
C SER A 124 -16.88 14.66 14.34
N VAL A 125 -16.47 15.25 15.46
CA VAL A 125 -17.12 15.10 16.76
C VAL A 125 -17.45 16.47 17.35
N CYS A 126 -18.40 16.49 18.28
CA CYS A 126 -18.77 17.66 19.06
C CYS A 126 -18.11 17.63 20.45
N GLN A 127 -18.59 18.46 21.37
CA GLN A 127 -18.13 18.45 22.75
C GLN A 127 -18.31 17.05 23.39
N ASN A 128 -17.36 16.65 24.23
CA ASN A 128 -17.32 15.31 24.86
C ASN A 128 -17.18 14.14 23.86
N ASP A 129 -16.61 14.39 22.69
CA ASP A 129 -16.31 13.39 21.65
C ASP A 129 -17.52 12.67 21.06
N SER A 130 -18.72 13.20 21.27
CA SER A 130 -19.93 12.65 20.66
C SER A 130 -19.94 12.95 19.16
N HIS A 131 -20.12 11.92 18.34
CA HIS A 131 -20.40 12.05 16.91
C HIS A 131 -21.84 12.52 16.65
N GLU A 132 -22.77 12.24 17.56
CA GLU A 132 -24.12 12.79 17.52
C GLU A 132 -24.05 14.26 17.94
N GLY A 133 -24.17 15.16 16.95
CA GLY A 133 -24.14 16.59 17.17
C GLY A 133 -25.48 17.18 17.62
N PRO A 134 -25.50 18.49 17.94
CA PRO A 134 -26.71 19.20 18.36
C PRO A 134 -27.87 19.02 17.36
N GLY A 135 -29.07 18.78 17.88
CA GLY A 135 -30.27 18.59 17.07
C GLY A 135 -30.30 17.28 16.27
N GLY A 136 -29.46 16.30 16.59
CA GLY A 136 -29.39 15.01 15.90
C GLY A 136 -28.64 15.06 14.57
N LEU A 137 -27.82 16.11 14.35
CA LEU A 137 -26.98 16.23 13.16
C LEU A 137 -25.82 15.22 13.22
N ILE A 138 -25.78 14.32 12.25
CA ILE A 138 -24.75 13.28 12.13
C ILE A 138 -24.00 13.48 10.81
N HIS A 139 -22.70 13.72 10.90
CA HIS A 139 -21.83 13.82 9.73
C HIS A 139 -21.44 12.42 9.21
N THR A 140 -20.80 12.35 8.04
CA THR A 140 -20.51 11.07 7.39
C THR A 140 -19.51 10.24 8.22
N HIS A 141 -19.80 8.95 8.37
CA HIS A 141 -18.94 7.93 8.97
C HIS A 141 -18.98 6.67 8.08
N ASN A 142 -17.85 6.02 7.87
CA ASN A 142 -17.72 4.79 7.10
C ASN A 142 -16.31 4.20 7.26
N ASP A 143 -16.07 3.07 6.63
CA ASP A 143 -14.80 2.34 6.60
C ASP A 143 -13.66 3.07 5.83
N LYS A 144 -13.94 4.24 5.26
CA LYS A 144 -12.95 5.12 4.62
C LYS A 144 -12.64 6.37 5.46
N VAL A 145 -13.13 6.47 6.70
CA VAL A 145 -12.74 7.56 7.62
C VAL A 145 -11.46 7.15 8.35
N ASP A 146 -10.45 8.03 8.36
CA ASP A 146 -9.17 7.75 9.01
C ASP A 146 -9.10 8.34 10.41
N VAL A 147 -9.67 9.54 10.61
CA VAL A 147 -9.67 10.27 11.89
C VAL A 147 -10.89 11.17 12.06
N CYS A 148 -11.11 11.62 13.30
CA CYS A 148 -12.09 12.62 13.67
C CYS A 148 -11.44 13.85 14.29
N ALA A 149 -12.07 15.02 14.11
CA ALA A 149 -11.70 16.25 14.82
C ALA A 149 -12.94 17.07 15.20
N PRO A 150 -12.83 18.08 16.08
CA PRO A 150 -13.94 18.96 16.39
C PRO A 150 -14.55 19.59 15.12
N GLY A 151 -15.85 19.41 14.91
CA GLY A 151 -16.53 19.94 13.72
C GLY A 151 -17.96 20.41 13.94
N TYR A 152 -18.41 20.48 15.20
CA TYR A 152 -19.70 21.03 15.58
C TYR A 152 -19.48 22.22 16.50
N ASP A 153 -20.17 23.32 16.21
CA ASP A 153 -20.12 24.58 16.97
C ASP A 153 -18.68 25.02 17.28
N VAL A 154 -17.83 24.97 16.26
CA VAL A 154 -16.45 25.44 16.33
C VAL A 154 -16.44 26.95 16.09
N ILE A 155 -15.78 27.73 16.95
CA ILE A 155 -15.64 29.17 16.71
C ILE A 155 -14.55 29.40 15.65
N SER A 156 -14.85 30.16 14.60
CA SER A 156 -13.86 30.53 13.58
C SER A 156 -13.96 32.00 13.15
N THR A 157 -12.95 32.46 12.41
CA THR A 157 -12.93 33.79 11.79
C THR A 157 -13.80 33.81 10.53
N THR A 158 -14.59 34.85 10.35
CA THR A 158 -15.34 35.07 9.11
C THR A 158 -15.63 36.55 8.93
N PHE A 159 -16.51 36.91 8.00
CA PHE A 159 -16.97 38.28 7.82
C PHE A 159 -18.49 38.34 7.63
N ASP A 160 -19.08 39.46 8.03
CA ASP A 160 -20.52 39.70 7.85
C ASP A 160 -20.87 40.18 6.43
N ASN A 161 -22.15 40.46 6.16
CA ASN A 161 -22.62 40.93 4.85
C ASN A 161 -22.03 42.29 4.43
N GLN A 162 -21.36 42.99 5.35
CA GLN A 162 -20.65 44.25 5.12
C GLN A 162 -19.13 44.05 5.05
N TYR A 163 -18.66 42.80 4.92
CA TYR A 163 -17.25 42.40 4.90
C TYR A 163 -16.46 42.80 6.16
N ARG A 164 -17.14 43.00 7.30
CA ARG A 164 -16.47 43.28 8.57
C ARG A 164 -16.04 41.97 9.20
N PRO A 165 -14.79 41.85 9.71
CA PRO A 165 -14.34 40.66 10.42
C PRO A 165 -15.21 40.38 11.64
N ILE A 166 -15.67 39.14 11.78
CA ILE A 166 -16.44 38.64 12.91
C ILE A 166 -15.96 37.24 13.30
N TYR A 167 -16.36 36.79 14.49
CA TYR A 167 -16.22 35.40 14.92
C TYR A 167 -17.59 34.74 14.93
N TYR A 168 -17.68 33.51 14.45
CA TYR A 168 -18.95 32.80 14.34
C TYR A 168 -18.79 31.29 14.59
N TYR A 169 -19.85 30.66 15.11
CA TYR A 169 -19.91 29.22 15.30
C TYR A 169 -20.20 28.53 13.96
N VAL A 170 -19.36 27.56 13.61
CA VAL A 170 -19.44 26.81 12.35
C VAL A 170 -19.52 25.32 12.61
N THR A 171 -20.30 24.63 11.78
CA THR A 171 -20.58 23.19 11.89
C THR A 171 -20.43 22.51 10.53
N GLY A 172 -19.66 21.43 10.47
CA GLY A 172 -19.35 20.66 9.27
C GLY A 172 -17.98 19.97 9.32
N THR A 173 -17.83 18.85 8.62
CA THR A 173 -16.51 18.22 8.41
C THR A 173 -15.53 19.16 7.71
N SER A 174 -16.05 20.14 6.95
CA SER A 174 -15.28 21.24 6.37
C SER A 174 -14.43 22.02 7.38
N PHE A 175 -14.83 22.03 8.66
CA PHE A 175 -14.15 22.74 9.75
C PHE A 175 -13.33 21.81 10.66
N ALA A 176 -13.65 20.52 10.69
CA ALA A 176 -12.80 19.49 11.29
C ALA A 176 -11.52 19.25 10.46
N THR A 177 -11.66 19.18 9.13
CA THR A 177 -10.56 18.98 8.17
C THR A 177 -9.38 19.96 8.36
N PRO A 178 -9.59 21.29 8.44
CA PRO A 178 -8.51 22.25 8.64
C PRO A 178 -7.82 22.15 10.01
N ILE A 179 -8.49 21.62 11.05
CA ILE A 179 -7.84 21.36 12.34
C ILE A 179 -6.82 20.22 12.19
N VAL A 180 -7.19 19.14 11.48
CA VAL A 180 -6.26 18.05 11.14
C VAL A 180 -5.11 18.58 10.26
N ALA A 181 -5.38 19.49 9.32
CA ALA A 181 -4.35 20.14 8.52
C ALA A 181 -3.39 20.99 9.37
N GLY A 182 -3.88 21.71 10.36
CA GLY A 182 -3.02 22.45 11.27
C GLY A 182 -2.17 21.53 12.15
N LEU A 183 -2.71 20.39 12.60
CA LEU A 183 -1.93 19.35 13.29
C LEU A 183 -0.81 18.79 12.41
N ALA A 184 -1.12 18.45 11.15
CA ALA A 184 -0.10 18.02 10.20
C ALA A 184 1.00 19.09 10.02
N GLY A 185 0.64 20.38 10.05
CA GLY A 185 1.60 21.49 10.04
C GLY A 185 2.56 21.47 11.23
N LEU A 186 2.07 21.17 12.44
CA LEU A 186 2.90 21.00 13.63
C LEU A 186 3.85 19.80 13.50
N VAL A 187 3.41 18.68 12.92
CA VAL A 187 4.27 17.52 12.68
C VAL A 187 5.37 17.85 11.67
N PHE A 188 5.02 18.52 10.56
CA PHE A 188 6.00 18.97 9.58
C PHE A 188 6.99 20.00 10.13
N SER A 189 6.63 20.81 11.12
CA SER A 189 7.59 21.77 11.71
C SER A 189 8.70 21.06 12.49
N ILE A 190 8.44 19.85 13.00
CA ILE A 190 9.42 19.01 13.70
C ILE A 190 10.23 18.16 12.71
N ILE A 191 9.56 17.59 11.70
CA ILE A 191 10.19 16.77 10.66
C ILE A 191 9.88 17.39 9.26
N PRO A 192 10.58 18.46 8.84
CA PRO A 192 10.26 19.20 7.61
C PRO A 192 10.27 18.37 6.32
N ASP A 193 11.11 17.34 6.31
CA ASP A 193 11.31 16.43 5.18
C ASP A 193 10.61 15.07 5.40
N ALA A 194 9.63 15.01 6.31
CA ALA A 194 8.82 13.81 6.48
C ALA A 194 8.07 13.47 5.19
N PRO A 195 8.03 12.20 4.77
CA PRO A 195 7.09 11.79 3.73
C PRO A 195 5.65 11.93 4.25
N PRO A 196 4.66 12.22 3.38
CA PRO A 196 3.25 12.30 3.79
C PRO A 196 2.75 11.07 4.55
N ALA A 197 3.24 9.87 4.19
CA ALA A 197 2.89 8.63 4.87
C ALA A 197 3.36 8.56 6.33
N LEU A 198 4.49 9.18 6.67
CA LEU A 198 4.95 9.28 8.06
C LEU A 198 4.05 10.22 8.86
N VAL A 199 3.71 11.38 8.28
CA VAL A 199 2.84 12.36 8.94
C VAL A 199 1.43 11.78 9.16
N GLU A 200 0.85 11.14 8.15
CA GLU A 200 -0.41 10.41 8.26
C GLU A 200 -0.35 9.33 9.35
N GLY A 201 0.70 8.51 9.37
CA GLY A 201 0.90 7.48 10.38
C GLY A 201 0.97 8.03 11.80
N ILE A 202 1.69 9.14 12.01
CA ILE A 202 1.75 9.81 13.31
C ILE A 202 0.36 10.27 13.72
N ILE A 203 -0.38 10.95 12.84
CA ILE A 203 -1.73 11.45 13.14
C ILE A 203 -2.68 10.30 13.48
N GLU A 204 -2.76 9.26 12.66
CA GLU A 204 -3.66 8.12 12.85
C GLU A 204 -3.38 7.36 14.15
N LEU A 205 -2.12 6.99 14.40
CA LEU A 205 -1.77 6.10 15.53
C LEU A 205 -1.68 6.81 16.87
N THR A 206 -1.77 8.14 16.89
CA THR A 206 -1.81 8.96 18.11
C THR A 206 -3.22 9.42 18.47
N CYS A 207 -4.23 9.08 17.67
CA CYS A 207 -5.61 9.42 17.98
C CYS A 207 -6.08 8.79 19.30
N ASP A 208 -6.95 9.51 20.00
CA ASP A 208 -7.70 8.95 21.11
C ASP A 208 -8.87 8.12 20.54
N ASN A 209 -8.88 6.82 20.81
CA ASN A 209 -10.01 5.97 20.43
C ASN A 209 -11.25 6.38 21.24
N ILE A 210 -12.35 6.69 20.53
CA ILE A 210 -13.61 7.19 21.08
C ILE A 210 -14.79 6.26 20.76
N ASP A 211 -14.55 5.01 20.37
CA ASP A 211 -15.59 4.03 20.02
C ASP A 211 -16.49 3.74 21.23
N ASN A 212 -15.91 3.69 22.43
CA ASN A 212 -16.67 3.46 23.67
C ASN A 212 -17.66 4.60 23.98
N ILE A 213 -17.39 5.81 23.49
CA ILE A 213 -18.29 6.97 23.60
C ILE A 213 -19.35 6.94 22.49
N ASN A 214 -19.03 6.29 21.36
CA ASN A 214 -19.82 6.27 20.13
C ASN A 214 -20.15 4.84 19.68
N PRO A 215 -20.84 4.02 20.50
CA PRO A 215 -20.98 2.58 20.24
C PRO A 215 -21.73 2.27 18.94
N ASN A 216 -22.60 3.17 18.48
CA ASN A 216 -23.33 3.03 17.20
C ASN A 216 -22.44 3.21 15.96
N TYR A 217 -21.25 3.77 16.13
CA TYR A 217 -20.32 4.14 15.06
C TYR A 217 -18.94 3.51 15.25
N ALA A 218 -18.83 2.52 16.15
CA ALA A 218 -17.56 1.88 16.47
C ALA A 218 -16.87 1.35 15.21
N GLY A 219 -15.62 1.76 15.00
CA GLY A 219 -14.84 1.41 13.80
C GLY A 219 -15.23 2.14 12.51
N LEU A 220 -16.18 3.09 12.54
CA LEU A 220 -16.57 3.94 11.40
C LEU A 220 -16.10 5.40 11.54
N LEU A 221 -15.42 5.71 12.66
CA LEU A 221 -14.85 7.02 12.99
C LEU A 221 -13.32 7.04 12.85
N GLY A 222 -12.78 6.07 12.10
CA GLY A 222 -11.35 5.86 11.92
C GLY A 222 -10.65 5.50 13.23
N ASN A 223 -9.45 6.04 13.43
CA ASN A 223 -8.66 5.82 14.64
C ASN A 223 -9.15 6.64 15.85
N GLY A 224 -10.19 7.47 15.66
CA GLY A 224 -10.78 8.31 16.70
C GLY A 224 -10.38 9.78 16.59
N ARG A 225 -10.45 10.50 17.71
CA ARG A 225 -10.19 11.95 17.73
C ARG A 225 -8.68 12.22 17.66
N ILE A 226 -8.25 13.13 16.80
CA ILE A 226 -6.86 13.58 16.76
C ILE A 226 -6.36 14.08 18.13
N ASN A 227 -5.11 13.78 18.46
CA ASN A 227 -4.45 14.23 19.68
C ASN A 227 -3.15 14.97 19.33
N ALA A 228 -3.17 16.30 19.48
CA ALA A 228 -2.05 17.14 19.07
C ALA A 228 -0.79 16.92 19.92
N TYR A 229 -0.94 16.66 21.21
CA TYR A 229 0.19 16.47 22.12
C TYR A 229 0.92 15.16 21.81
N GLU A 230 0.18 14.06 21.64
CA GLU A 230 0.75 12.75 21.33
C GLU A 230 1.40 12.74 19.95
N ALA A 231 0.77 13.35 18.93
CA ALA A 231 1.34 13.50 17.60
C ALA A 231 2.67 14.29 17.59
N VAL A 232 2.71 15.43 18.28
CA VAL A 232 3.91 16.28 18.39
C VAL A 232 5.01 15.58 19.17
N SER A 233 4.67 14.92 20.28
CA SER A 233 5.65 14.17 21.09
C SER A 233 6.24 12.99 20.30
N THR A 234 5.40 12.24 19.59
CA THR A 234 5.82 11.15 18.70
C THR A 234 6.74 11.66 17.59
N ALA A 235 6.40 12.77 16.95
CA ALA A 235 7.25 13.37 15.93
C ALA A 235 8.60 13.81 16.51
N TRP A 236 8.61 14.38 17.70
CA TRP A 236 9.84 14.77 18.41
C TRP A 236 10.72 13.56 18.71
N ASP A 237 10.14 12.51 19.27
CA ASP A 237 10.86 11.26 19.57
C ASP A 237 11.43 10.64 18.31
N ILE A 238 10.67 10.58 17.21
CA ILE A 238 11.17 10.09 15.92
C ILE A 238 12.34 10.94 15.41
N SER A 239 12.23 12.28 15.49
CA SER A 239 13.29 13.19 15.01
C SER A 239 14.58 13.13 15.82
N THR A 240 14.49 12.70 17.07
CA THR A 240 15.63 12.58 18.00
C THR A 240 16.12 11.14 18.20
N THR A 241 15.38 10.15 17.67
CA THR A 241 15.71 8.73 17.82
C THR A 241 17.03 8.38 17.12
N SER A 242 17.80 7.54 17.80
CA SER A 242 19.15 7.11 17.43
C SER A 242 19.27 6.57 16.00
N THR A 243 20.38 6.89 15.34
CA THR A 243 20.81 6.27 14.07
C THR A 243 21.37 4.87 14.23
N GLN A 244 21.43 4.34 15.47
CA GLN A 244 21.96 3.01 15.72
C GLN A 244 21.03 1.91 15.19
N PRO A 245 21.60 0.76 14.78
CA PRO A 245 20.82 -0.40 14.41
C PRO A 245 19.92 -0.90 15.55
N ILE A 246 18.73 -1.38 15.21
CA ILE A 246 17.84 -2.05 16.16
C ILE A 246 18.20 -3.53 16.17
N ILE A 247 18.61 -4.07 17.32
CA ILE A 247 19.02 -5.48 17.46
C ILE A 247 18.08 -6.19 18.41
N ILE A 248 17.42 -7.24 17.92
CA ILE A 248 16.55 -8.14 18.67
C ILE A 248 17.34 -9.41 18.96
N SER A 249 17.80 -9.54 20.20
CA SER A 249 18.67 -10.61 20.67
C SER A 249 17.89 -11.88 21.02
N ASN A 250 18.62 -12.97 21.24
CA ASN A 250 18.06 -14.25 21.66
C ASN A 250 17.14 -14.11 22.88
N GLY A 251 15.93 -14.67 22.80
CA GLY A 251 14.92 -14.65 23.84
C GLY A 251 14.13 -13.34 23.93
N GLN A 252 14.46 -12.32 23.13
CA GLN A 252 13.67 -11.09 23.05
C GLN A 252 12.47 -11.26 22.12
N ASN A 253 11.30 -10.86 22.60
CA ASN A 253 10.08 -10.76 21.79
C ASN A 253 9.60 -9.32 21.84
N ILE A 254 9.83 -8.58 20.76
CA ILE A 254 9.51 -7.15 20.67
C ILE A 254 8.32 -6.95 19.72
N THR A 255 7.35 -6.16 20.15
CA THR A 255 6.21 -5.73 19.32
C THR A 255 6.29 -4.22 19.10
N LEU A 256 6.24 -3.79 17.84
CA LEU A 256 6.13 -2.40 17.44
C LEU A 256 4.68 -2.13 17.06
N GLU A 257 3.93 -1.51 17.97
CA GLU A 257 2.51 -1.16 17.82
C GLU A 257 2.23 0.25 18.36
N GLY A 258 1.11 0.85 17.93
CA GLY A 258 0.77 2.23 18.28
C GLY A 258 1.81 3.26 17.83
N ALA A 259 1.77 4.43 18.46
CA ALA A 259 2.67 5.55 18.16
C ALA A 259 4.16 5.20 18.42
N ASP A 260 4.47 4.52 19.52
CA ASP A 260 5.85 4.08 19.87
C ASP A 260 6.46 3.12 18.83
N GLY A 261 5.59 2.41 18.11
CA GLY A 261 5.95 1.50 17.02
C GLY A 261 6.35 2.19 15.71
N ILE A 262 6.09 3.49 15.55
CA ILE A 262 6.48 4.24 14.35
C ILE A 262 7.97 4.57 14.43
N LYS A 263 8.76 4.14 13.44
CA LYS A 263 10.21 4.41 13.42
C LYS A 263 10.74 4.72 12.03
N ILE A 264 11.75 5.60 11.99
CA ILE A 264 12.64 5.77 10.84
C ILE A 264 13.86 4.87 11.06
N ILE A 265 14.13 3.99 10.10
CA ILE A 265 15.26 3.06 10.14
C ILE A 265 16.37 3.62 9.25
N ASN A 266 17.49 3.97 9.87
CA ASN A 266 18.63 4.60 9.19
C ASN A 266 19.66 3.58 8.66
N ASP A 267 19.86 2.48 9.40
CA ASP A 267 20.84 1.43 9.06
C ASP A 267 20.12 0.08 8.94
N TYR A 268 20.09 -0.75 9.98
CA TYR A 268 19.35 -2.02 9.90
C TYR A 268 18.59 -2.36 11.17
N ILE A 269 17.57 -3.19 10.98
CA ILE A 269 16.99 -4.02 12.03
C ILE A 269 17.60 -5.41 11.89
N LYS A 270 18.12 -5.97 12.98
CA LYS A 270 18.62 -7.34 13.01
C LYS A 270 17.83 -8.17 14.02
N VAL A 271 17.18 -9.22 13.53
CA VAL A 271 16.53 -10.24 14.35
C VAL A 271 17.49 -11.43 14.44
N CYS A 272 18.16 -11.55 15.58
CA CYS A 272 19.14 -12.60 15.83
C CYS A 272 18.44 -13.95 16.07
N THR A 273 19.22 -15.03 16.06
CA THR A 273 18.74 -16.38 16.44
C THR A 273 17.98 -16.36 17.77
N GLY A 274 16.77 -16.91 17.79
CA GLY A 274 15.90 -16.97 18.97
C GLY A 274 15.21 -15.66 19.33
N GLY A 275 15.40 -14.59 18.56
CA GLY A 275 14.67 -13.33 18.70
C GLY A 275 13.41 -13.29 17.83
N THR A 276 12.39 -12.58 18.30
CA THR A 276 11.14 -12.32 17.56
C THR A 276 10.87 -10.82 17.48
N LEU A 277 10.60 -10.33 16.27
CA LEU A 277 10.07 -9.00 16.03
C LEU A 277 8.68 -9.07 15.42
N THR A 278 7.70 -8.44 16.06
CA THR A 278 6.36 -8.23 15.50
C THR A 278 6.16 -6.76 15.15
N VAL A 279 5.76 -6.47 13.91
CA VAL A 279 5.49 -5.12 13.42
C VAL A 279 4.01 -4.99 13.09
N LYS A 280 3.31 -4.15 13.86
CA LYS A 280 1.92 -3.75 13.62
C LYS A 280 1.76 -2.28 13.23
N SER A 281 2.80 -1.46 13.45
CA SER A 281 2.86 -0.05 13.06
C SER A 281 3.57 0.15 11.70
N LYS A 282 3.90 1.41 11.38
CA LYS A 282 4.57 1.82 10.13
C LYS A 282 6.08 2.03 10.37
N LEU A 283 6.93 1.38 9.58
CA LEU A 283 8.39 1.57 9.58
C LEU A 283 8.86 2.18 8.26
N PHE A 284 9.71 3.20 8.35
CA PHE A 284 10.20 3.99 7.21
C PHE A 284 11.70 3.83 7.04
N PHE A 285 12.15 3.25 5.93
CA PHE A 285 13.55 2.88 5.71
C PHE A 285 14.27 3.91 4.83
N LYS A 286 15.46 4.36 5.24
CA LYS A 286 16.36 5.12 4.35
C LYS A 286 16.92 4.21 3.23
N GLU A 287 17.51 4.81 2.19
CA GLU A 287 17.89 4.12 0.93
C GLU A 287 18.72 2.85 1.12
N ASN A 288 19.66 2.85 2.07
CA ASN A 288 20.54 1.71 2.32
C ASN A 288 20.08 0.84 3.50
N ALA A 289 18.92 1.16 4.07
CA ALA A 289 18.43 0.49 5.26
C ALA A 289 17.73 -0.84 4.93
N LYS A 290 17.79 -1.78 5.87
CA LYS A 290 17.24 -3.15 5.70
C LYS A 290 16.80 -3.83 6.98
N ILE A 291 16.13 -4.96 6.82
CA ILE A 291 15.93 -5.94 7.89
C ILE A 291 16.77 -7.19 7.59
N ILE A 292 17.46 -7.69 8.60
CA ILE A 292 18.19 -8.96 8.57
C ILE A 292 17.54 -9.90 9.58
N VAL A 293 17.16 -11.09 9.15
CA VAL A 293 16.70 -12.16 10.04
C VAL A 293 17.68 -13.32 9.93
N GLU A 294 18.33 -13.65 11.04
CA GLU A 294 19.28 -14.76 11.12
C GLU A 294 18.55 -16.11 11.23
N PRO A 295 19.23 -17.24 10.96
CA PRO A 295 18.71 -18.57 11.26
C PRO A 295 18.13 -18.64 12.67
N GLY A 296 16.86 -19.06 12.78
CA GLY A 296 16.13 -19.14 14.06
C GLY A 296 15.56 -17.82 14.58
N GLY A 297 15.76 -16.70 13.88
CA GLY A 297 15.00 -15.47 14.09
C GLY A 297 13.62 -15.55 13.44
N LEU A 298 12.66 -14.83 14.02
CA LEU A 298 11.29 -14.71 13.51
C LEU A 298 10.89 -13.24 13.32
N LEU A 299 10.49 -12.89 12.11
CA LEU A 299 9.87 -11.61 11.80
C LEU A 299 8.39 -11.82 11.52
N ILE A 300 7.52 -11.05 12.16
CA ILE A 300 6.08 -11.07 11.94
C ILE A 300 5.66 -9.66 11.53
N ILE A 301 5.06 -9.52 10.36
CA ILE A 301 4.37 -8.30 9.95
C ILE A 301 2.88 -8.59 10.00
N ASP A 302 2.18 -7.89 10.89
CA ASP A 302 0.78 -8.14 11.23
C ASP A 302 -0.01 -6.84 11.05
N GLY A 303 -0.55 -6.63 9.85
CA GLY A 303 -1.16 -5.36 9.43
C GLY A 303 -0.18 -4.18 9.32
N GLY A 304 1.09 -4.36 9.70
CA GLY A 304 2.11 -3.32 9.61
C GLY A 304 2.51 -2.96 8.18
N LEU A 305 3.10 -1.77 8.05
CA LEU A 305 3.62 -1.23 6.79
C LEU A 305 5.13 -1.06 6.88
N LEU A 306 5.87 -1.66 5.95
CA LEU A 306 7.29 -1.41 5.73
C LEU A 306 7.46 -0.67 4.41
N THR A 307 7.98 0.54 4.43
CA THR A 307 8.11 1.35 3.21
C THR A 307 9.36 2.23 3.25
N THR A 308 9.72 2.78 2.09
CA THR A 308 10.80 3.75 1.99
C THR A 308 10.44 5.04 2.74
N TYR A 309 11.45 5.71 3.29
CA TYR A 309 11.30 7.05 3.87
C TYR A 309 10.98 8.10 2.80
N ASN A 310 11.40 7.87 1.54
CA ASN A 310 11.10 8.78 0.45
C ASN A 310 11.02 8.00 -0.87
N ASN A 311 9.95 8.21 -1.63
CA ASN A 311 9.66 7.48 -2.87
C ASN A 311 10.64 7.79 -4.01
N SER A 312 11.58 8.72 -3.82
CA SER A 312 12.69 9.00 -4.74
C SER A 312 13.76 7.90 -4.76
N PHE A 313 13.74 6.98 -3.80
CA PHE A 313 14.67 5.86 -3.74
C PHE A 313 13.99 4.60 -3.19
N LEU A 314 14.61 3.44 -3.46
CA LEU A 314 14.20 2.16 -2.90
C LEU A 314 15.09 1.80 -1.70
N TRP A 315 14.50 1.28 -0.63
CA TRP A 315 15.27 0.69 0.46
C TRP A 315 15.73 -0.74 0.11
N GLU A 316 16.71 -1.29 0.83
CA GLU A 316 17.34 -2.57 0.44
C GLU A 316 16.37 -3.77 0.55
N GLY A 317 15.45 -3.75 1.52
CA GLY A 317 14.48 -4.81 1.75
C GLY A 317 14.81 -5.74 2.92
N ILE A 318 14.31 -6.98 2.87
CA ILE A 318 14.46 -7.98 3.94
C ILE A 318 15.34 -9.14 3.48
N GLU A 319 16.38 -9.45 4.26
CA GLU A 319 17.22 -10.62 4.08
C GLU A 319 16.83 -11.72 5.09
N LEU A 320 16.35 -12.86 4.59
CA LEU A 320 16.05 -14.06 5.39
C LEU A 320 17.17 -15.09 5.21
N TRP A 321 18.06 -15.15 6.18
CA TRP A 321 19.23 -16.01 6.12
C TRP A 321 18.90 -17.44 6.52
N GLY A 322 19.57 -18.40 5.88
CA GLY A 322 19.43 -19.82 6.19
C GLY A 322 20.75 -20.58 6.11
N ASP A 323 20.76 -21.81 6.64
CA ASP A 323 21.77 -22.81 6.32
C ASP A 323 21.25 -23.70 5.17
N VAL A 324 21.92 -23.59 4.01
CA VAL A 324 21.57 -24.32 2.79
C VAL A 324 21.64 -25.85 2.95
N ASN A 325 22.39 -26.34 3.95
CA ASN A 325 22.61 -27.77 4.18
C ASN A 325 21.66 -28.36 5.22
N GLN A 326 20.80 -27.55 5.84
CA GLN A 326 19.91 -27.98 6.90
C GLN A 326 18.45 -27.98 6.45
N SER A 327 17.67 -28.88 7.03
CA SER A 327 16.22 -28.97 6.80
C SER A 327 15.48 -27.75 7.35
N GLN A 328 14.42 -27.31 6.66
CA GLN A 328 13.45 -26.34 7.17
C GLN A 328 12.57 -26.89 8.32
N LEU A 329 12.58 -28.22 8.54
CA LEU A 329 11.93 -28.88 9.67
C LEU A 329 12.79 -28.86 10.94
N THR A 330 14.09 -28.59 10.82
CA THR A 330 14.97 -28.45 11.99
C THR A 330 14.74 -27.06 12.61
N PRO A 331 14.49 -26.97 13.93
CA PRO A 331 14.39 -25.68 14.60
C PRO A 331 15.67 -24.85 14.42
N GLU A 332 15.50 -23.54 14.35
CA GLU A 332 16.60 -22.55 14.37
C GLU A 332 17.59 -22.56 13.18
N THR A 333 17.42 -23.44 12.19
CA THR A 333 18.32 -23.51 11.03
C THR A 333 17.98 -22.51 9.93
N GLN A 334 16.76 -21.96 9.94
CA GLN A 334 16.25 -21.06 8.91
C GLN A 334 15.58 -19.85 9.55
N ALA A 335 15.80 -18.68 8.98
CA ALA A 335 15.03 -17.48 9.28
C ALA A 335 13.58 -17.65 8.81
N LYS A 336 12.65 -17.02 9.52
CA LYS A 336 11.22 -17.07 9.18
C LYS A 336 10.63 -15.67 9.10
N ILE A 337 9.75 -15.47 8.12
CA ILE A 337 8.83 -14.33 8.09
C ILE A 337 7.38 -14.80 8.03
N GLU A 338 6.52 -14.18 8.83
CA GLU A 338 5.06 -14.26 8.73
C GLU A 338 4.50 -12.92 8.25
N LEU A 339 3.70 -12.93 7.18
CA LEU A 339 2.97 -11.78 6.69
C LEU A 339 1.48 -12.07 6.81
N LYS A 340 0.76 -11.27 7.60
CA LYS A 340 -0.67 -11.47 7.87
C LYS A 340 -1.47 -10.18 8.01
N ASN A 341 -2.79 -10.32 7.96
CA ASN A 341 -3.75 -9.23 8.19
C ASN A 341 -3.49 -8.00 7.31
N SER A 342 -3.27 -8.22 6.01
CA SER A 342 -2.97 -7.18 5.02
C SER A 342 -1.62 -6.48 5.24
N ALA A 343 -0.64 -7.16 5.84
CA ALA A 343 0.74 -6.69 5.92
C ALA A 343 1.25 -6.16 4.58
N ARG A 344 1.90 -4.99 4.59
CA ARG A 344 2.35 -4.28 3.39
C ARG A 344 3.86 -4.11 3.39
N ILE A 345 4.50 -4.41 2.26
CA ILE A 345 5.91 -4.12 2.01
C ILE A 345 6.02 -3.37 0.69
N GLU A 346 6.64 -2.19 0.72
CA GLU A 346 6.60 -1.25 -0.40
C GLU A 346 7.96 -0.61 -0.71
N TYR A 347 8.17 -0.23 -1.97
CA TYR A 347 9.34 0.53 -2.43
C TYR A 347 10.70 -0.09 -2.03
N ALA A 348 10.78 -1.43 -2.00
CA ALA A 348 12.03 -2.15 -1.75
C ALA A 348 12.74 -2.55 -3.06
N LYS A 349 14.07 -2.66 -3.01
CA LYS A 349 14.88 -3.28 -4.07
C LYS A 349 14.56 -4.77 -4.19
N ILE A 350 14.52 -5.47 -3.04
CA ILE A 350 14.03 -6.85 -2.92
C ILE A 350 13.19 -6.94 -1.65
N ALA A 351 11.86 -6.96 -1.76
CA ALA A 351 11.00 -6.88 -0.58
C ALA A 351 11.27 -8.01 0.41
N VAL A 352 11.40 -9.26 -0.07
CA VAL A 352 11.91 -10.39 0.73
C VAL A 352 12.84 -11.27 -0.12
N GLY A 353 14.10 -11.38 0.30
CA GLY A 353 15.10 -12.29 -0.29
C GLY A 353 15.49 -13.41 0.67
N THR A 354 15.45 -14.66 0.24
CA THR A 354 15.82 -15.82 1.08
C THR A 354 17.31 -16.14 1.01
N PHE A 355 18.15 -15.10 1.07
CA PHE A 355 19.60 -15.20 0.97
C PHE A 355 20.28 -14.05 1.72
N ARG A 356 21.58 -14.19 1.93
CA ARG A 356 22.43 -13.11 2.42
C ARG A 356 23.20 -12.43 1.29
N LYS A 357 23.11 -11.10 1.25
CA LYS A 357 23.85 -10.24 0.31
C LYS A 357 25.19 -9.81 0.94
N TYR A 358 26.30 -9.99 0.24
CA TYR A 358 27.64 -9.62 0.69
C TYR A 358 28.39 -8.84 -0.39
N ASN A 359 28.56 -7.52 -0.21
CA ASN A 359 29.25 -6.64 -1.17
C ASN A 359 28.82 -6.85 -2.62
N GLU A 360 27.50 -6.84 -2.86
CA GLU A 360 26.86 -7.10 -4.17
C GLU A 360 26.97 -8.56 -4.67
N PHE A 361 27.76 -9.41 -4.03
CA PHE A 361 27.81 -10.84 -4.28
C PHE A 361 26.82 -11.60 -3.41
N LEU A 362 26.34 -12.73 -3.94
CA LEU A 362 25.34 -13.57 -3.29
C LEU A 362 26.05 -14.73 -2.61
N SER A 363 25.71 -14.96 -1.34
CA SER A 363 26.35 -16.00 -0.51
C SER A 363 25.47 -17.25 -0.39
N ILE A 364 26.08 -18.37 0.02
CA ILE A 364 25.46 -19.70 0.22
C ILE A 364 24.44 -19.80 1.37
N ALA A 365 24.02 -18.67 1.97
CA ALA A 365 23.11 -18.67 3.11
C ALA A 365 21.64 -18.59 2.68
N SER A 366 21.15 -19.62 1.98
CA SER A 366 19.76 -19.75 1.54
C SER A 366 18.93 -20.69 2.43
N GLY A 367 17.61 -20.74 2.21
CA GLY A 367 16.70 -21.66 2.91
C GLY A 367 15.67 -20.99 3.83
N GLY A 368 15.72 -19.66 3.97
CA GLY A 368 14.71 -18.88 4.70
C GLY A 368 13.26 -19.21 4.28
N ILE A 369 12.33 -19.07 5.21
CA ILE A 369 10.92 -19.49 5.06
C ILE A 369 10.01 -18.26 5.02
N ILE A 370 9.17 -18.16 3.99
CA ILE A 370 8.20 -17.09 3.79
C ILE A 370 6.78 -17.65 3.95
N MET A 371 6.05 -17.18 4.96
CA MET A 371 4.66 -17.56 5.21
C MET A 371 3.78 -16.34 5.01
N ALA A 372 3.13 -16.23 3.86
CA ALA A 372 2.29 -15.07 3.54
C ALA A 372 0.82 -15.46 3.41
N ASP A 373 -0.02 -14.96 4.32
CA ASP A 373 -1.48 -15.04 4.26
C ASP A 373 -2.06 -13.62 4.22
N THR A 374 -2.65 -13.23 3.09
CA THR A 374 -3.28 -11.90 2.95
C THR A 374 -2.24 -10.78 3.14
N ALA A 375 -1.30 -10.68 2.22
CA ALA A 375 -0.23 -9.67 2.20
C ALA A 375 -0.20 -8.88 0.88
N ILE A 376 0.42 -7.70 0.90
CA ILE A 376 0.52 -6.82 -0.27
C ILE A 376 1.98 -6.41 -0.47
N PHE A 377 2.48 -6.66 -1.68
CA PHE A 377 3.76 -6.18 -2.16
C PHE A 377 3.52 -5.12 -3.24
N TYR A 378 3.80 -3.86 -2.90
CA TYR A 378 3.46 -2.71 -3.74
C TYR A 378 4.72 -1.97 -4.19
N ASN A 379 4.88 -1.72 -5.50
CA ASN A 379 5.98 -0.90 -6.02
C ASN A 379 7.39 -1.37 -5.55
N ASN A 380 7.61 -2.69 -5.50
CA ASN A 380 8.93 -3.26 -5.17
C ASN A 380 9.64 -3.71 -6.44
N LYS A 381 10.92 -3.37 -6.65
CA LYS A 381 11.66 -3.80 -7.86
C LYS A 381 11.58 -5.32 -8.06
N VAL A 382 11.87 -6.09 -7.00
CA VAL A 382 11.52 -7.51 -6.88
C VAL A 382 10.75 -7.70 -5.58
N SER A 383 9.61 -8.41 -5.62
CA SER A 383 8.85 -8.68 -4.38
C SER A 383 9.42 -9.88 -3.64
N ILE A 384 9.63 -10.99 -4.34
CA ILE A 384 10.18 -12.21 -3.75
C ILE A 384 11.37 -12.68 -4.59
N ASP A 385 12.51 -12.92 -3.94
CA ASP A 385 13.69 -13.50 -4.58
C ASP A 385 14.18 -14.72 -3.79
N MET A 386 13.86 -15.91 -4.32
CA MET A 386 14.25 -17.18 -3.72
C MET A 386 15.45 -17.79 -4.44
N TRP A 387 16.50 -18.03 -3.67
CA TRP A 387 17.76 -18.60 -4.14
C TRP A 387 17.83 -20.12 -3.94
N PRO A 388 18.75 -20.82 -4.63
CA PRO A 388 18.82 -22.27 -4.63
C PRO A 388 18.84 -22.87 -3.23
N TYR A 389 17.89 -23.77 -2.96
CA TYR A 389 17.76 -24.49 -1.71
C TYR A 389 16.87 -25.72 -1.90
N GLU A 390 17.30 -26.86 -1.37
CA GLU A 390 16.54 -28.11 -1.41
C GLU A 390 16.24 -28.61 0.01
N ASN A 391 14.96 -28.52 0.39
CA ASN A 391 14.49 -29.01 1.67
C ASN A 391 14.50 -30.54 1.70
N HIS A 392 14.76 -31.11 2.86
CA HIS A 392 14.80 -32.55 3.07
C HIS A 392 14.28 -32.91 4.46
N HIS A 393 13.82 -34.15 4.65
CA HIS A 393 13.51 -34.68 5.98
C HIS A 393 14.82 -34.78 6.80
N PRO A 394 14.88 -34.28 8.04
CA PRO A 394 16.13 -34.23 8.81
C PRO A 394 16.72 -35.61 9.15
N ILE A 395 15.88 -36.64 9.20
CA ILE A 395 16.28 -38.05 9.47
C ILE A 395 16.41 -38.90 8.19
N SER A 396 15.36 -39.03 7.37
CA SER A 396 15.40 -39.90 6.19
C SER A 396 16.18 -39.34 5.00
N GLY A 397 16.44 -38.02 4.97
CA GLY A 397 17.04 -37.33 3.82
C GLY A 397 16.11 -37.23 2.60
N GLU A 398 14.85 -37.65 2.72
CA GLU A 398 13.85 -37.55 1.65
C GLU A 398 13.63 -36.09 1.27
N ILE A 399 13.66 -35.79 -0.03
CA ILE A 399 13.48 -34.43 -0.53
C ILE A 399 12.02 -33.99 -0.34
N PHE A 400 11.81 -32.80 0.25
CA PHE A 400 10.50 -32.19 0.46
C PHE A 400 10.33 -30.88 -0.28
N SER A 401 9.07 -30.45 -0.38
CA SER A 401 8.72 -29.07 -0.71
C SER A 401 9.30 -28.11 0.32
N ASN A 402 9.64 -26.90 -0.14
CA ASN A 402 9.92 -25.77 0.72
C ASN A 402 8.67 -25.45 1.56
N LEU A 403 8.86 -24.99 2.80
CA LEU A 403 7.77 -24.61 3.69
C LEU A 403 7.19 -23.22 3.39
N SER A 404 7.75 -22.50 2.41
CA SER A 404 7.26 -21.19 2.00
C SER A 404 5.97 -21.30 1.18
N TYR A 405 5.03 -20.40 1.44
CA TYR A 405 3.75 -20.34 0.71
C TYR A 405 3.20 -18.92 0.61
N PHE A 406 2.34 -18.72 -0.37
CA PHE A 406 1.65 -17.47 -0.63
C PHE A 406 0.16 -17.73 -0.83
N LYS A 407 -0.65 -17.17 0.05
CA LYS A 407 -2.11 -17.31 0.04
C LYS A 407 -2.77 -15.94 0.07
N ASN A 408 -3.63 -15.66 -0.91
CA ASN A 408 -4.32 -14.38 -1.04
C ASN A 408 -3.36 -13.17 -1.06
N VAL A 409 -2.21 -13.30 -1.72
CA VAL A 409 -1.18 -12.25 -1.77
C VAL A 409 -1.35 -11.43 -3.03
N ARG A 410 -1.23 -10.10 -2.92
CA ARG A 410 -1.24 -9.19 -4.06
C ARG A 410 0.17 -8.66 -4.32
N PHE A 411 0.62 -8.81 -5.56
CA PHE A 411 1.85 -8.25 -6.09
C PHE A 411 1.45 -7.22 -7.14
N ASN A 412 1.67 -5.95 -6.85
CA ASN A 412 1.23 -4.90 -7.75
C ASN A 412 2.23 -3.74 -7.88
N LYS A 413 2.16 -3.09 -9.03
CA LYS A 413 2.97 -1.93 -9.34
C LYS A 413 2.19 -0.94 -10.19
N THR A 414 2.55 0.34 -10.09
CA THR A 414 1.96 1.42 -10.90
C THR A 414 2.90 1.87 -12.01
N GLU A 415 2.32 2.43 -13.07
CA GLU A 415 3.06 2.96 -14.24
C GLU A 415 4.23 3.89 -13.88
N TYR A 416 4.06 4.76 -12.88
CA TYR A 416 5.09 5.69 -12.41
C TYR A 416 6.35 4.99 -11.85
N PHE A 417 6.21 3.77 -11.35
CA PHE A 417 7.33 3.00 -10.84
C PHE A 417 8.22 2.44 -11.96
N PHE A 418 7.61 1.93 -13.03
CA PHE A 418 8.32 1.25 -14.11
C PHE A 418 9.04 2.18 -15.08
N GLU A 419 8.54 3.41 -15.26
CA GLU A 419 9.25 4.44 -16.04
C GLU A 419 10.64 4.75 -15.47
N THR A 420 10.87 4.42 -14.19
CA THR A 420 12.12 4.64 -13.47
C THR A 420 13.00 3.38 -13.39
N PHE A 421 12.43 2.17 -13.48
CA PHE A 421 13.13 0.89 -13.27
C PHE A 421 12.71 -0.18 -14.30
N THR A 422 13.65 -0.60 -15.16
CA THR A 422 13.39 -1.59 -16.23
C THR A 422 13.75 -3.04 -15.83
N ASN A 423 13.10 -4.03 -16.47
CA ASN A 423 13.25 -5.50 -16.28
C ASN A 423 12.75 -6.07 -14.95
N ASP A 424 11.55 -5.69 -14.58
CA ASP A 424 10.95 -5.98 -13.29
C ASP A 424 10.28 -7.36 -13.22
N VAL A 425 10.52 -8.07 -12.12
CA VAL A 425 9.93 -9.39 -11.84
C VAL A 425 9.25 -9.35 -10.48
N PHE A 426 8.00 -9.77 -10.37
CA PHE A 426 7.36 -9.87 -9.05
C PHE A 426 8.01 -10.97 -8.21
N VAL A 427 8.08 -12.20 -8.74
CA VAL A 427 8.61 -13.36 -8.04
C VAL A 427 9.71 -14.05 -8.86
N LYS A 428 10.89 -14.19 -8.26
CA LYS A 428 12.02 -14.97 -8.80
C LYS A 428 12.20 -16.26 -8.00
N LEU A 429 12.16 -17.38 -8.70
CA LEU A 429 12.40 -18.71 -8.14
C LEU A 429 13.61 -19.34 -8.81
N THR A 430 14.69 -19.56 -8.07
CA THR A 430 15.91 -20.17 -8.59
C THR A 430 16.25 -21.41 -7.79
N GLY A 431 16.21 -22.60 -8.39
CA GLY A 431 16.64 -23.85 -7.74
C GLY A 431 15.83 -24.25 -6.50
N VAL A 432 14.54 -23.88 -6.40
CA VAL A 432 13.68 -24.21 -5.24
C VAL A 432 12.60 -25.24 -5.56
N ARG A 433 12.15 -26.00 -4.56
CA ARG A 433 11.11 -27.03 -4.72
C ARG A 433 9.80 -26.69 -3.99
N GLY A 434 8.65 -26.97 -4.59
CA GLY A 434 7.33 -26.97 -3.95
C GLY A 434 6.80 -25.62 -3.45
N ILE A 435 6.98 -24.52 -4.18
CA ILE A 435 6.41 -23.22 -3.80
C ILE A 435 4.93 -23.13 -4.22
N ASP A 436 4.04 -22.87 -3.27
CA ASP A 436 2.58 -22.78 -3.49
C ASP A 436 2.09 -21.31 -3.55
N PHE A 437 1.35 -20.97 -4.61
CA PHE A 437 0.61 -19.72 -4.78
C PHE A 437 -0.89 -20.01 -4.90
N LYS A 438 -1.72 -19.49 -3.99
CA LYS A 438 -3.17 -19.74 -3.95
C LYS A 438 -3.96 -18.44 -3.87
N GLY A 439 -4.77 -18.16 -4.88
CA GLY A 439 -5.57 -16.94 -4.97
C GLY A 439 -4.73 -15.66 -4.98
N CYS A 440 -3.53 -15.71 -5.56
CA CYS A 440 -2.61 -14.57 -5.62
C CYS A 440 -2.85 -13.73 -6.87
N GLU A 441 -2.59 -12.44 -6.79
CA GLU A 441 -2.76 -11.49 -7.90
C GLU A 441 -1.43 -10.86 -8.27
N PHE A 442 -1.10 -10.84 -9.55
CA PHE A 442 0.10 -10.23 -10.12
C PHE A 442 -0.33 -9.19 -11.15
N GLU A 443 -0.21 -7.91 -10.84
CA GLU A 443 -0.85 -6.87 -11.64
C GLU A 443 0.01 -5.60 -11.78
N ASN A 444 0.16 -5.15 -13.03
CA ASN A 444 0.56 -3.78 -13.29
C ASN A 444 -0.69 -2.92 -13.47
N ILE A 445 -0.75 -1.82 -12.74
CA ILE A 445 -1.90 -0.92 -12.68
C ILE A 445 -1.62 0.31 -13.54
N PHE A 446 -2.36 0.45 -14.64
CA PHE A 446 -2.15 1.49 -15.66
C PHE A 446 -3.21 2.59 -15.67
N SER A 447 -2.75 3.80 -15.95
CA SER A 447 -3.40 4.86 -16.72
C SER A 447 -4.41 4.42 -17.79
N VAL A 448 -5.66 4.87 -17.76
CA VAL A 448 -6.64 4.68 -18.85
C VAL A 448 -6.16 5.19 -20.23
N ASN A 449 -5.00 5.87 -20.29
CA ASN A 449 -4.38 6.44 -21.49
C ASN A 449 -2.90 6.04 -21.72
N ALA A 450 -2.32 5.13 -20.94
CA ALA A 450 -0.86 4.86 -20.98
C ALA A 450 -0.45 3.72 -21.93
N TYR A 451 -1.39 2.94 -22.47
CA TYR A 451 -1.08 1.93 -23.49
C TYR A 451 -0.81 2.61 -24.85
N THR A 452 0.39 3.15 -25.04
CA THR A 452 0.93 3.33 -26.38
C THR A 452 1.53 2.00 -26.85
N GLU A 453 1.41 1.68 -28.15
CA GLU A 453 1.83 0.41 -28.77
C GLU A 453 3.32 0.03 -28.59
N THR A 454 4.10 0.83 -27.85
CA THR A 454 5.56 0.77 -27.71
C THR A 454 6.08 0.10 -26.43
N TRP A 455 5.23 -0.15 -25.41
CA TRP A 455 5.69 -0.57 -24.05
C TRP A 455 5.79 -2.08 -23.81
N THR A 456 5.96 -2.92 -24.85
CA THR A 456 5.68 -4.35 -24.71
C THR A 456 6.63 -5.11 -23.78
N SER A 457 7.95 -4.91 -23.87
CA SER A 457 8.92 -5.61 -23.01
C SER A 457 9.05 -5.07 -21.58
N GLU A 458 8.50 -3.88 -21.32
CA GLU A 458 8.70 -3.16 -20.05
C GLU A 458 7.65 -3.53 -18.99
N LEU A 459 6.60 -4.24 -19.39
CA LEU A 459 5.55 -4.77 -18.50
C LEU A 459 6.05 -5.86 -17.52
N GLY A 460 7.29 -6.32 -17.63
CA GLY A 460 7.88 -7.24 -16.66
C GLY A 460 7.25 -8.64 -16.60
N ILE A 461 7.61 -9.39 -15.56
CA ILE A 461 7.25 -10.81 -15.39
C ILE A 461 6.54 -11.05 -14.06
N GLY A 462 5.44 -11.80 -14.09
CA GLY A 462 4.77 -12.28 -12.87
C GLY A 462 5.64 -13.25 -12.09
N ILE A 463 5.85 -14.45 -12.62
CA ILE A 463 6.75 -15.45 -12.05
C ILE A 463 7.87 -15.77 -13.04
N TYR A 464 9.11 -15.51 -12.64
CA TYR A 464 10.32 -15.96 -13.34
C TYR A 464 10.93 -17.14 -12.59
N SER A 465 11.02 -18.29 -13.25
CA SER A 465 11.48 -19.53 -12.65
C SER A 465 12.64 -20.14 -13.43
N VAL A 466 13.72 -20.49 -12.72
CA VAL A 466 14.84 -21.26 -13.23
C VAL A 466 15.04 -22.49 -12.35
N ASN A 467 14.99 -23.69 -12.95
CA ASN A 467 15.26 -24.96 -12.26
C ASN A 467 14.45 -25.14 -10.96
N SER A 468 13.20 -24.67 -10.97
CA SER A 468 12.33 -24.67 -9.78
C SER A 468 11.02 -25.39 -10.05
N SER A 469 10.41 -25.88 -8.98
CA SER A 469 9.04 -26.42 -9.00
C SER A 469 8.11 -25.57 -8.15
N PHE A 470 6.93 -25.29 -8.68
CA PHE A 470 5.95 -24.44 -8.03
C PHE A 470 4.54 -24.80 -8.51
N LYS A 471 3.53 -24.35 -7.77
CA LYS A 471 2.11 -24.51 -8.11
C LYS A 471 1.40 -23.17 -7.97
N VAL A 472 0.63 -22.82 -8.99
CA VAL A 472 -0.31 -21.70 -8.96
C VAL A 472 -1.72 -22.26 -9.07
N ASP A 473 -2.60 -21.88 -8.14
CA ASP A 473 -3.97 -22.40 -8.05
C ASP A 473 -4.94 -21.38 -7.46
N TYR A 474 -6.22 -21.74 -7.36
CA TYR A 474 -7.21 -20.97 -6.61
C TYR A 474 -7.01 -21.11 -5.09
N LEU A 475 -7.54 -20.14 -4.37
CA LEU A 475 -7.80 -20.21 -2.94
C LEU A 475 -9.27 -20.55 -2.71
N CYS A 476 -9.55 -21.64 -2.01
CA CYS A 476 -10.91 -21.93 -1.56
C CYS A 476 -11.31 -20.96 -0.44
N LEU A 477 -12.46 -20.30 -0.57
CA LEU A 477 -12.99 -19.35 0.41
C LEU A 477 -13.89 -20.03 1.45
N THR A 478 -14.27 -21.28 1.19
CA THR A 478 -15.08 -22.12 2.08
C THR A 478 -14.29 -23.33 2.56
N GLN A 479 -14.73 -23.97 3.65
CA GLN A 479 -14.14 -25.23 4.12
C GLN A 479 -14.78 -26.48 3.47
N GLN A 480 -15.59 -26.30 2.43
CA GLN A 480 -16.30 -27.39 1.78
C GLN A 480 -15.45 -28.05 0.67
N SER A 481 -15.62 -29.37 0.49
CA SER A 481 -14.99 -30.13 -0.58
C SER A 481 -16.05 -30.91 -1.38
N PRO A 482 -16.12 -30.78 -2.73
CA PRO A 482 -15.32 -29.87 -3.56
C PRO A 482 -15.59 -28.38 -3.22
N CYS A 483 -14.67 -27.52 -3.61
CA CYS A 483 -14.74 -26.09 -3.30
C CYS A 483 -15.81 -25.41 -4.17
N ASP A 484 -16.85 -24.86 -3.54
CA ASP A 484 -17.98 -24.23 -4.25
C ASP A 484 -17.80 -22.72 -4.48
N ASP A 485 -16.96 -22.08 -3.66
CA ASP A 485 -16.62 -20.66 -3.78
C ASP A 485 -15.11 -20.47 -3.61
N TYR A 486 -14.49 -19.87 -4.63
CA TYR A 486 -13.05 -19.78 -4.74
C TYR A 486 -12.59 -18.47 -5.38
N LYS A 487 -11.42 -18.04 -4.95
CA LYS A 487 -10.67 -16.94 -5.56
C LYS A 487 -9.57 -17.51 -6.48
N PRO A 488 -9.64 -17.33 -7.81
CA PRO A 488 -8.57 -17.77 -8.70
C PRO A 488 -7.29 -16.94 -8.48
N SER A 489 -6.14 -17.51 -8.82
CA SER A 489 -4.93 -16.69 -9.01
C SER A 489 -5.03 -15.93 -10.35
N MET A 490 -4.44 -14.73 -10.42
CA MET A 490 -4.58 -13.83 -11.57
C MET A 490 -3.26 -13.16 -11.98
N PHE A 491 -3.04 -13.01 -13.28
CA PHE A 491 -1.92 -12.28 -13.90
C PHE A 491 -2.46 -11.24 -14.87
N ASN A 492 -2.16 -9.96 -14.68
CA ASN A 492 -2.75 -8.86 -15.44
C ASN A 492 -1.70 -7.83 -15.89
N ALA A 493 -1.80 -7.43 -17.16
CA ALA A 493 -0.99 -6.38 -17.78
C ALA A 493 0.54 -6.58 -17.64
N LEU A 494 0.99 -7.81 -17.94
CA LEU A 494 2.40 -8.26 -17.85
C LEU A 494 2.96 -8.62 -19.22
N TYR A 495 4.29 -8.57 -19.37
CA TYR A 495 4.96 -9.09 -20.57
C TYR A 495 4.90 -10.62 -20.56
N TYR A 496 5.30 -11.21 -19.42
CA TYR A 496 5.07 -12.63 -19.13
C TYR A 496 4.23 -12.79 -17.87
N GLY A 497 3.17 -13.59 -17.94
CA GLY A 497 2.51 -14.07 -16.72
C GLY A 497 3.47 -15.01 -15.98
N ILE A 498 3.91 -16.05 -16.67
CA ILE A 498 4.91 -17.01 -16.18
C ILE A 498 5.98 -17.25 -17.24
N TYR A 499 7.24 -17.11 -16.84
CA TYR A 499 8.40 -17.50 -17.63
C TYR A 499 9.20 -18.54 -16.85
N ALA A 500 9.17 -19.79 -17.29
CA ALA A 500 9.83 -20.91 -16.62
C ALA A 500 10.84 -21.58 -17.55
N ILE A 501 12.08 -21.74 -17.08
CA ILE A 501 13.11 -22.54 -17.75
C ILE A 501 13.67 -23.58 -16.82
N ASN A 502 14.05 -24.70 -17.40
CA ASN A 502 14.58 -25.82 -16.66
C ASN A 502 15.66 -26.53 -17.47
N SER A 503 16.75 -26.87 -16.79
CA SER A 503 17.83 -27.71 -17.29
C SER A 503 18.01 -28.96 -16.43
N LEU A 504 17.18 -29.13 -15.38
CA LEU A 504 17.19 -30.26 -14.45
C LEU A 504 15.94 -31.11 -14.63
N THR A 505 16.08 -32.41 -14.88
CA THR A 505 14.97 -33.26 -15.37
C THR A 505 13.89 -33.60 -14.33
N ASP A 506 14.08 -33.33 -13.04
CA ASP A 506 13.14 -33.75 -11.98
C ASP A 506 12.23 -32.63 -11.43
N LYS A 507 12.40 -31.38 -11.88
CA LYS A 507 11.54 -30.26 -11.47
C LYS A 507 10.31 -30.15 -12.38
N THR A 508 9.16 -29.89 -11.78
CA THR A 508 7.86 -29.77 -12.47
C THR A 508 7.12 -28.54 -11.98
N PHE A 509 6.16 -28.02 -12.74
CA PHE A 509 5.27 -26.99 -12.21
C PHE A 509 3.83 -27.21 -12.65
N SER A 510 2.91 -26.64 -11.87
CA SER A 510 1.48 -26.72 -12.12
C SER A 510 0.85 -25.33 -12.13
N VAL A 511 0.00 -25.06 -13.12
CA VAL A 511 -0.81 -23.84 -13.18
C VAL A 511 -2.24 -24.27 -13.42
N LEU A 512 -3.08 -24.09 -12.40
CA LEU A 512 -4.44 -24.62 -12.38
C LEU A 512 -5.41 -23.48 -12.05
N ASN A 513 -6.60 -23.48 -12.65
CA ASN A 513 -7.70 -22.57 -12.30
C ASN A 513 -7.28 -21.09 -12.22
N THR A 514 -6.35 -20.69 -13.09
CA THR A 514 -5.68 -19.39 -13.06
C THR A 514 -6.16 -18.54 -14.22
N LYS A 515 -6.29 -17.23 -14.00
CA LYS A 515 -6.68 -16.27 -15.03
C LYS A 515 -5.48 -15.43 -15.48
N PHE A 516 -5.32 -15.26 -16.78
CA PHE A 516 -4.34 -14.37 -17.40
C PHE A 516 -5.10 -13.31 -18.20
N GLY A 517 -5.10 -12.07 -17.72
CA GLY A 517 -5.86 -10.97 -18.27
C GLY A 517 -7.33 -10.95 -17.82
N VAL A 518 -7.87 -9.76 -17.54
CA VAL A 518 -9.28 -9.54 -17.26
C VAL A 518 -9.89 -8.61 -18.30
N HIS A 519 -11.10 -8.92 -18.76
CA HIS A 519 -11.91 -8.00 -19.55
C HIS A 519 -12.48 -6.91 -18.63
N ARG A 520 -11.82 -5.75 -18.53
CA ARG A 520 -12.44 -4.55 -17.96
C ARG A 520 -13.14 -3.77 -19.07
N ASN A 521 -14.47 -3.85 -19.12
CA ASN A 521 -15.28 -2.97 -19.96
C ASN A 521 -15.32 -1.58 -19.34
N TYR A 522 -14.49 -0.67 -19.85
CA TYR A 522 -14.57 0.74 -19.50
C TYR A 522 -15.11 1.54 -20.70
N ASN A 523 -16.30 2.14 -20.54
CA ASN A 523 -16.95 2.99 -21.55
C ASN A 523 -17.13 2.38 -22.96
N GLY A 524 -17.32 1.06 -23.06
CA GLY A 524 -17.60 0.41 -24.34
C GLY A 524 -16.38 0.25 -25.27
N PHE A 525 -15.17 0.53 -24.79
CA PHE A 525 -13.92 0.21 -25.47
C PHE A 525 -13.23 -0.97 -24.78
N PRO A 526 -12.84 -2.02 -25.51
CA PRO A 526 -12.06 -3.12 -24.95
C PRO A 526 -10.63 -2.62 -24.71
N ASN A 527 -10.34 -2.09 -23.52
CA ASN A 527 -8.95 -1.90 -23.11
C ASN A 527 -8.38 -3.28 -22.84
N SER A 528 -7.41 -3.66 -23.65
CA SER A 528 -6.78 -4.96 -23.59
C SER A 528 -5.71 -5.00 -22.49
N GLU A 529 -6.13 -5.04 -21.22
CA GLU A 529 -5.26 -5.27 -20.05
C GLU A 529 -4.84 -6.76 -19.91
N GLY A 530 -4.68 -7.42 -21.05
CA GLY A 530 -4.24 -8.82 -21.13
C GLY A 530 -2.75 -8.97 -20.84
N VAL A 531 -2.34 -10.20 -20.55
CA VAL A 531 -0.91 -10.56 -20.56
C VAL A 531 -0.46 -10.72 -22.01
N LEU A 532 0.71 -10.19 -22.38
CA LEU A 532 1.23 -10.34 -23.74
C LEU A 532 1.64 -11.80 -24.04
N LYS A 533 2.35 -12.44 -23.09
CA LYS A 533 2.77 -13.84 -23.16
C LYS A 533 2.34 -14.57 -21.90
N GLY A 534 1.31 -15.42 -21.97
CA GLY A 534 0.71 -16.07 -20.80
C GLY A 534 1.71 -16.94 -20.04
N ILE A 535 2.06 -18.09 -20.61
CA ILE A 535 2.98 -19.07 -20.03
C ILE A 535 4.04 -19.46 -21.06
N TYR A 536 5.30 -19.22 -20.73
CA TYR A 536 6.45 -19.79 -21.42
C TYR A 536 7.10 -20.86 -20.54
N ALA A 537 7.32 -22.05 -21.10
CA ALA A 537 8.08 -23.09 -20.43
C ALA A 537 9.07 -23.79 -21.37
N SER A 538 10.29 -24.02 -20.91
CA SER A 538 11.31 -24.74 -21.67
C SER A 538 12.10 -25.72 -20.79
N GLY A 539 12.35 -26.92 -21.30
CA GLY A 539 13.20 -27.94 -20.66
C GLY A 539 12.57 -28.65 -19.45
N PHE A 540 11.23 -28.67 -19.39
CA PHE A 540 10.49 -29.46 -18.41
C PHE A 540 10.02 -30.78 -19.03
N ASP A 541 10.15 -31.86 -18.27
CA ASP A 541 9.62 -33.18 -18.66
C ASP A 541 8.12 -33.28 -18.36
N ASN A 542 7.65 -32.60 -17.30
CA ASN A 542 6.23 -32.60 -16.90
C ASN A 542 5.78 -31.20 -16.49
N VAL A 543 4.80 -30.66 -17.23
CA VAL A 543 4.10 -29.41 -16.93
C VAL A 543 2.59 -29.71 -16.87
N ASN A 544 1.93 -29.33 -15.78
CA ASN A 544 0.49 -29.53 -15.63
C ASN A 544 -0.27 -28.21 -15.74
N LEU A 545 -1.03 -28.03 -16.83
CA LEU A 545 -1.85 -26.86 -17.08
C LEU A 545 -3.31 -27.30 -17.21
N SER A 546 -4.20 -26.83 -16.34
CA SER A 546 -5.62 -27.22 -16.39
C SER A 546 -6.55 -26.09 -15.95
N ASN A 547 -7.69 -25.94 -16.63
CA ASN A 547 -8.75 -24.96 -16.29
C ASN A 547 -8.25 -23.51 -16.21
N ASN A 548 -7.26 -23.15 -17.03
CA ASN A 548 -6.75 -21.77 -17.08
C ASN A 548 -7.54 -20.96 -18.11
N GLU A 549 -7.85 -19.72 -17.77
CA GLU A 549 -8.45 -18.73 -18.67
C GLU A 549 -7.33 -17.79 -19.13
N ILE A 550 -7.09 -17.69 -20.45
CA ILE A 550 -6.02 -16.84 -20.98
C ILE A 550 -6.60 -15.89 -22.02
N ASN A 551 -6.72 -14.62 -21.62
CA ASN A 551 -7.21 -13.52 -22.43
C ASN A 551 -6.01 -12.71 -22.94
N LEU A 552 -5.73 -12.81 -24.24
CA LEU A 552 -4.66 -12.07 -24.90
C LEU A 552 -5.17 -10.71 -25.38
N PRO A 553 -4.31 -9.68 -25.40
CA PRO A 553 -4.71 -8.38 -25.92
C PRO A 553 -4.96 -8.40 -27.43
N LEU A 554 -5.92 -7.59 -27.91
CA LEU A 554 -6.33 -7.52 -29.32
C LEU A 554 -5.31 -6.82 -30.24
N THR A 555 -4.21 -6.29 -29.69
CA THR A 555 -3.23 -5.51 -30.46
C THR A 555 -2.31 -6.40 -31.30
N TYR A 556 -2.12 -6.00 -32.57
CA TYR A 556 -1.55 -6.75 -33.69
C TYR A 556 -0.02 -6.97 -33.64
N THR A 557 0.57 -7.31 -32.49
CA THR A 557 1.99 -7.71 -32.47
C THR A 557 2.12 -9.22 -32.68
N THR A 558 2.95 -9.64 -33.64
CA THR A 558 3.19 -11.05 -34.01
C THR A 558 3.85 -11.91 -32.91
N GLU A 559 4.00 -11.39 -31.69
CA GLU A 559 4.71 -12.02 -30.58
C GLU A 559 3.84 -12.45 -29.39
N SER A 560 2.55 -12.11 -29.36
CA SER A 560 1.66 -12.48 -28.25
C SER A 560 1.23 -13.95 -28.33
N TYR A 561 1.20 -14.67 -27.20
CA TYR A 561 0.73 -16.05 -27.13
C TYR A 561 0.21 -16.43 -25.75
N GLY A 562 -0.71 -17.39 -25.70
CA GLY A 562 -1.23 -17.89 -24.44
C GLY A 562 -0.26 -18.85 -23.76
N ILE A 563 0.13 -19.90 -24.48
CA ILE A 563 1.03 -20.94 -23.95
C ILE A 563 2.08 -21.28 -25.01
N PHE A 564 3.35 -21.32 -24.61
CA PHE A 564 4.47 -21.75 -25.44
C PHE A 564 5.36 -22.74 -24.67
N LEU A 565 5.40 -23.99 -25.13
CA LEU A 565 6.15 -25.08 -24.50
C LEU A 565 7.27 -25.58 -25.42
N ILE A 566 8.49 -25.63 -24.90
CA ILE A 566 9.63 -26.33 -25.50
C ILE A 566 9.96 -27.53 -24.61
N ILE A 567 9.45 -28.71 -25.00
CA ILE A 567 9.67 -29.95 -24.25
C ILE A 567 10.98 -30.59 -24.72
N ALA A 568 11.76 -31.12 -23.77
CA ALA A 568 12.96 -31.88 -24.10
C ALA A 568 12.56 -33.13 -24.89
N GLN A 569 12.99 -33.19 -26.15
CA GLN A 569 12.60 -34.17 -27.18
C GLN A 569 11.22 -33.96 -27.82
N THR A 570 11.25 -33.27 -28.97
CA THR A 570 10.23 -33.23 -30.04
C THR A 570 8.92 -32.43 -29.82
N ILE A 571 8.73 -31.47 -30.74
CA ILE A 571 7.51 -30.67 -31.05
C ILE A 571 7.24 -29.51 -30.06
N ALA A 572 7.46 -28.28 -30.55
CA ALA A 572 6.91 -27.08 -29.96
C ALA A 572 5.39 -27.05 -30.23
N LEU A 573 4.59 -27.00 -29.17
CA LEU A 573 3.15 -26.78 -29.27
C LEU A 573 2.89 -25.31 -28.90
N ALA A 574 2.72 -24.46 -29.90
CA ALA A 574 2.19 -23.11 -29.70
C ALA A 574 0.66 -23.20 -29.82
N ILE A 575 -0.04 -23.10 -28.69
CA ILE A 575 -1.50 -23.00 -28.69
C ILE A 575 -1.84 -21.51 -28.71
N THR A 576 -2.11 -20.99 -29.91
CA THR A 576 -2.72 -19.67 -30.08
C THR A 576 -4.24 -19.88 -30.06
N ILE A 577 -4.89 -19.49 -28.96
CA ILE A 577 -6.35 -19.40 -28.90
C ILE A 577 -6.71 -18.02 -29.46
N PHE A 578 -7.20 -17.99 -30.70
CA PHE A 578 -7.84 -16.81 -31.30
C PHE A 578 -9.27 -16.64 -30.73
N PRO A 579 -9.81 -15.41 -30.69
CA PRO A 579 -10.84 -14.99 -29.74
C PRO A 579 -12.13 -15.81 -29.72
#